data_AF-A0A2X4X1D6-F1
#
_entry.id   AF-A0A2X4X1D6-F1
#
_cell.length_a   1.000
_cell.length_b   1.000
_cell.length_c   1.000
_cell.angle_alpha   90.00
_cell.angle_beta   90.00
_cell.angle_gamma   90.00
#
_symmetry.space_group_name_H-M   'P 1'
#
loop_
_entity.id
_entity.type
_entity.pdbx_description
1 polymer ?
#
loop_
_entity_poly.entity_id
_entity_poly.type
_entity_poly.pdbx_seq_one_letter_code
_entity_poly.pdbx_strand_id
1 'polypeptide(L)'
;MSAPTHVDEPLGKSSRTFRRAFQDLRDGFNHRELWLLLGWQDIKQRYRRSVLGPFWITIATGVSTIAMGLLYGTLFNLDIAEFLPYVALGFIIWNLIQGSILEGADVFMSNEGLIKQLPTPLSVHVYRLVWRQMILFAHNIVIYIGIFIVFPQNLSWTALAAIPALGLIAINAVWISLVFGILSTRYRDISPLLGSLVQLLFFMTPIIWTEKSLAGTGNEDRARIAEINPLYHFLDIVRTPLLGGDQQVYHWVIVLIITVLGWGLALLTMRNYRSRVAYWV
;
A
#
# COMPACT_ATOMS: atom_id res chain seq x y z
N MET A 1 -51.45 1.84 35.61
CA MET A 1 -50.11 1.27 35.39
C MET A 1 -50.15 0.48 34.09
N SER A 2 -49.72 1.11 33.00
CA SER A 2 -49.55 0.47 31.68
C SER A 2 -48.66 1.39 30.84
N ALA A 3 -47.36 1.10 30.85
CA ALA A 3 -46.40 1.76 29.97
C ALA A 3 -46.60 1.26 28.53
N PRO A 4 -46.59 2.12 27.50
CA PRO A 4 -46.67 1.66 26.14
C PRO A 4 -45.34 1.00 25.75
N THR A 5 -45.44 -0.25 25.33
CA THR A 5 -44.36 -1.04 24.74
C THR A 5 -43.88 -0.36 23.47
N HIS A 6 -42.67 0.21 23.51
CA HIS A 6 -41.93 0.53 22.30
C HIS A 6 -41.65 -0.78 21.56
N VAL A 7 -42.34 -0.99 20.44
CA VAL A 7 -42.05 -2.07 19.51
C VAL A 7 -40.74 -1.70 18.81
N ASP A 8 -39.65 -2.31 19.24
CA ASP A 8 -38.37 -2.23 18.54
C ASP A 8 -38.56 -2.78 17.11
N GLU A 9 -38.47 -1.87 16.13
CA GLU A 9 -38.44 -2.21 14.72
C GLU A 9 -37.26 -3.17 14.45
N PRO A 10 -37.44 -4.27 13.70
CA PRO A 10 -36.35 -5.22 13.48
C PRO A 10 -35.22 -4.54 12.69
N LEU A 11 -34.01 -4.55 13.27
CA LEU A 11 -32.73 -3.98 12.78
C LEU A 11 -32.25 -4.48 11.39
N GLY A 12 -33.11 -5.07 10.57
CA GLY A 12 -32.73 -5.89 9.41
C GLY A 12 -32.86 -5.26 8.02
N LYS A 13 -33.53 -4.11 7.83
CA LYS A 13 -33.87 -3.62 6.46
C LYS A 13 -33.06 -2.45 5.92
N SER A 14 -32.16 -1.85 6.70
CA SER A 14 -31.36 -0.67 6.30
C SER A 14 -29.87 -0.97 6.00
N SER A 15 -29.48 -2.23 5.76
CA SER A 15 -28.04 -2.58 5.72
C SER A 15 -27.30 -2.22 4.42
N ARG A 16 -28.00 -2.00 3.28
CA ARG A 16 -27.39 -1.89 1.94
C ARG A 16 -27.49 -0.50 1.28
N THR A 17 -27.04 0.54 1.96
CA THR A 17 -27.08 1.92 1.43
C THR A 17 -25.69 2.52 1.31
N PHE A 18 -25.40 3.19 0.18
CA PHE A 18 -24.13 3.91 -0.02
C PHE A 18 -23.90 4.98 1.06
N ARG A 19 -24.96 5.62 1.56
CA ARG A 19 -24.89 6.55 2.70
C ARG A 19 -24.22 5.94 3.92
N ARG A 20 -24.53 4.68 4.26
CA ARG A 20 -23.92 3.98 5.40
C ARG A 20 -22.47 3.58 5.15
N ALA A 21 -22.13 3.22 3.91
CA ALA A 21 -20.73 2.95 3.54
C ALA A 21 -19.88 4.22 3.68
N PHE A 22 -20.38 5.35 3.18
CA PHE A 22 -19.71 6.65 3.33
C PHE A 22 -19.66 7.12 4.79
N GLN A 23 -20.73 6.88 5.57
CA GLN A 23 -20.72 7.15 7.01
C GLN A 23 -19.66 6.33 7.73
N ASP A 24 -19.49 5.03 7.44
CA ASP A 24 -18.43 4.23 8.07
C ASP A 24 -17.05 4.83 7.80
N LEU A 25 -16.75 5.20 6.55
CA LEU A 25 -15.47 5.83 6.19
C LEU A 25 -15.27 7.16 6.93
N ARG A 26 -16.29 8.01 6.95
CA ARG A 26 -16.24 9.31 7.64
C ARG A 26 -16.06 9.13 9.15
N ASP A 27 -16.84 8.24 9.76
CA ASP A 27 -16.80 7.98 11.18
C ASP A 27 -15.45 7.37 11.56
N GLY A 28 -14.94 6.41 10.79
CA GLY A 28 -13.62 5.83 11.00
C GLY A 28 -12.50 6.85 10.86
N PHE A 29 -12.59 7.77 9.90
CA PHE A 29 -11.63 8.85 9.74
C PHE A 29 -11.65 9.80 10.94
N ASN A 30 -12.83 10.10 11.49
CA ASN A 30 -12.99 10.93 12.69
C ASN A 30 -12.35 10.28 13.93
N HIS A 31 -12.24 8.95 14.00
CA HIS A 31 -11.51 8.23 15.05
C HIS A 31 -9.98 8.24 14.84
N ARG A 32 -9.42 9.37 14.39
CA ARG A 32 -8.00 9.54 14.09
C ARG A 32 -7.06 9.21 15.24
N GLU A 33 -7.41 9.64 16.44
CA GLU A 33 -6.59 9.34 17.62
C GLU A 33 -6.47 7.83 17.83
N LEU A 34 -7.57 7.09 17.65
CA LEU A 34 -7.59 5.65 17.81
C LEU A 34 -6.72 4.95 16.77
N TRP A 35 -6.94 5.19 15.47
CA TRP A 35 -6.19 4.47 14.44
C TRP A 35 -4.72 4.90 14.35
N LEU A 36 -4.39 6.15 14.68
CA LEU A 36 -2.99 6.61 14.79
C LEU A 36 -2.26 5.90 15.94
N LEU A 37 -2.88 5.85 17.12
CA LEU A 37 -2.31 5.17 18.29
C LEU A 37 -2.16 3.68 18.06
N LEU A 38 -3.19 3.01 17.52
CA LEU A 38 -3.16 1.57 17.27
C LEU A 38 -2.11 1.19 16.21
N GLY A 39 -1.95 2.00 15.16
CA GLY A 39 -0.94 1.74 14.11
C GLY A 39 0.48 1.96 14.61
N TRP A 40 0.69 2.95 15.48
CA TRP A 40 1.96 3.14 16.18
C TRP A 40 2.28 1.98 17.14
N GLN A 41 1.26 1.52 17.87
CA GLN A 41 1.37 0.38 18.78
C GLN A 41 1.71 -0.92 18.03
N ASP A 42 1.19 -1.14 16.82
CA ASP A 42 1.55 -2.32 16.02
C ASP A 42 3.05 -2.45 15.80
N ILE A 43 3.71 -1.34 15.47
CA ILE A 43 5.16 -1.32 15.23
C ILE A 43 5.90 -1.56 16.55
N LYS A 44 5.52 -0.83 17.61
CA LYS A 44 6.14 -1.02 18.93
C LYS A 44 5.99 -2.44 19.45
N GLN A 45 4.83 -3.06 19.28
CA GLN A 45 4.57 -4.44 19.71
C GLN A 45 5.38 -5.44 18.91
N ARG A 46 5.47 -5.28 17.58
CA ARG A 46 6.29 -6.12 16.70
C ARG A 46 7.77 -6.16 17.14
N TYR A 47 8.28 -5.06 17.69
CA TYR A 47 9.69 -4.94 18.12
C TYR A 47 9.88 -4.84 19.65
N ARG A 48 8.87 -5.18 20.47
CA ARG A 48 8.88 -4.93 21.94
C ARG A 48 10.05 -5.58 22.69
N ARG A 49 10.61 -6.68 22.17
CA ARG A 49 11.73 -7.42 22.78
C ARG A 49 13.01 -7.35 21.94
N SER A 50 13.05 -6.48 20.93
CA SER A 50 14.22 -6.32 20.07
C SER A 50 15.15 -5.25 20.60
N VAL A 51 16.44 -5.53 20.64
CA VAL A 51 17.48 -4.56 21.06
C VAL A 51 17.56 -3.37 20.11
N LEU A 52 17.53 -3.61 18.79
CA LEU A 52 17.58 -2.55 17.78
C LEU A 52 16.21 -1.95 17.47
N GLY A 53 15.12 -2.56 17.95
CA GLY A 53 13.78 -2.04 17.72
C GLY A 53 13.38 -2.01 16.23
N PRO A 54 12.60 -1.00 15.79
CA PRO A 54 12.14 -0.86 14.40
C PRO A 54 13.25 -0.67 13.35
N PHE A 55 14.48 -0.32 13.75
CA PHE A 55 15.61 -0.17 12.82
C PHE A 55 15.94 -1.45 12.06
N TRP A 56 15.55 -2.62 12.58
CA TRP A 56 15.67 -3.88 11.84
C TRP A 56 14.97 -3.88 10.48
N ILE A 57 13.86 -3.15 10.35
CA ILE A 57 13.13 -3.02 9.08
C ILE A 57 14.04 -2.35 8.04
N THR A 58 14.58 -1.19 8.42
CA THR A 58 15.48 -0.41 7.57
C THR A 58 16.76 -1.18 7.25
N ILE A 59 17.34 -1.91 8.22
CA ILE A 59 18.53 -2.74 7.98
C ILE A 59 18.21 -3.84 6.96
N ALA A 60 17.12 -4.59 7.15
CA ALA A 60 16.76 -5.69 6.25
C ALA A 60 16.46 -5.22 4.83
N THR A 61 15.71 -4.11 4.68
CA THR A 61 15.46 -3.49 3.38
C THR A 61 16.73 -2.92 2.78
N GLY A 62 17.56 -2.23 3.56
CA GLY A 62 18.81 -1.62 3.10
C GLY A 62 19.81 -2.66 2.60
N VAL A 63 20.02 -3.75 3.35
CA VAL A 63 20.88 -4.86 2.93
C VAL A 63 20.37 -5.48 1.63
N SER A 64 19.07 -5.77 1.53
CA SER A 64 18.46 -6.33 0.31
C SER A 64 18.63 -5.40 -0.89
N THR A 65 18.36 -4.11 -0.72
CA THR A 65 18.50 -3.09 -1.75
C THR A 65 19.95 -2.95 -2.22
N ILE A 66 20.91 -2.86 -1.31
CA ILE A 66 22.33 -2.73 -1.65
C ILE A 66 22.82 -3.98 -2.35
N ALA A 67 22.50 -5.17 -1.82
CA ALA A 67 22.89 -6.44 -2.42
C ALA A 67 22.34 -6.58 -3.84
N MET A 68 21.05 -6.29 -4.06
CA MET A 68 20.44 -6.38 -5.39
C MET A 68 20.95 -5.29 -6.33
N GLY A 69 21.11 -4.06 -5.86
CA GLY A 69 21.66 -2.96 -6.65
C GLY A 69 23.07 -3.26 -7.15
N LEU A 70 23.95 -3.78 -6.28
CA LEU A 70 25.29 -4.19 -6.65
C LEU A 70 25.30 -5.41 -7.57
N LEU A 71 24.52 -6.44 -7.25
CA LEU A 71 24.43 -7.68 -8.04
C LEU A 71 23.97 -7.39 -9.47
N TYR A 72 22.84 -6.69 -9.64
CA TYR A 72 22.28 -6.42 -10.96
C TYR A 72 23.02 -5.30 -11.68
N GLY A 73 23.56 -4.31 -10.96
CA GLY A 73 24.41 -3.28 -11.55
C GLY A 73 25.66 -3.89 -12.19
N THR A 74 26.32 -4.82 -11.49
CA THR A 74 27.48 -5.55 -12.04
C THR A 74 27.09 -6.53 -13.15
N LEU A 75 25.98 -7.27 -12.99
CA LEU A 75 25.51 -8.24 -13.99
C LEU A 75 25.17 -7.58 -15.34
N PHE A 76 24.53 -6.40 -15.30
CA PHE A 76 24.10 -5.66 -16.49
C PHE A 76 25.08 -4.57 -16.91
N ASN A 77 26.25 -4.48 -16.26
CA ASN A 77 27.28 -3.47 -16.51
C ASN A 77 26.73 -2.03 -16.49
N LEU A 78 25.86 -1.75 -15.52
CA LEU A 78 25.26 -0.44 -15.30
C LEU A 78 26.09 0.34 -14.28
N ASP A 79 26.12 1.66 -14.42
CA ASP A 79 26.73 2.53 -13.41
C ASP A 79 25.98 2.39 -12.07
N ILE A 80 26.70 1.99 -11.03
CA ILE A 80 26.17 1.81 -9.68
C ILE A 80 25.62 3.14 -9.16
N ALA A 81 26.23 4.28 -9.53
CA ALA A 81 25.80 5.60 -9.09
C ALA A 81 24.41 5.97 -9.61
N GLU A 82 24.02 5.50 -10.80
CA GLU A 82 22.67 5.68 -11.36
C GLU A 82 21.70 4.58 -10.89
N PHE A 83 22.18 3.35 -10.87
CA PHE A 83 21.32 2.18 -10.70
C PHE A 83 20.95 1.89 -9.25
N LEU A 84 21.83 2.13 -8.29
CA LEU A 84 21.55 1.88 -6.87
C LEU A 84 20.42 2.77 -6.31
N PRO A 85 20.38 4.09 -6.56
CA PRO A 85 19.24 4.94 -6.19
C PRO A 85 17.92 4.47 -6.84
N TYR A 86 17.98 4.04 -8.10
CA TYR A 86 16.83 3.51 -8.83
C TYR A 86 16.23 2.28 -8.15
N VAL A 87 17.07 1.29 -7.83
CA VAL A 87 16.68 0.05 -7.15
C VAL A 87 16.18 0.34 -5.73
N ALA A 88 16.82 1.26 -5.03
CA ALA A 88 16.40 1.66 -3.68
C ALA A 88 14.98 2.21 -3.64
N LEU A 89 14.69 3.22 -4.47
CA LEU A 89 13.33 3.76 -4.55
C LEU A 89 12.33 2.69 -5.01
N GLY A 90 12.70 1.88 -6.01
CA GLY A 90 11.89 0.77 -6.49
C GLY A 90 11.46 -0.17 -5.36
N PHE A 91 12.41 -0.66 -4.56
CA PHE A 91 12.13 -1.55 -3.42
C PHE A 91 11.31 -0.88 -2.32
N ILE A 92 11.64 0.36 -1.95
CA ILE A 92 10.96 1.07 -0.86
C ILE A 92 9.48 1.31 -1.22
N ILE A 93 9.21 1.78 -2.44
CA ILE A 93 7.85 2.03 -2.92
C ILE A 93 7.11 0.71 -3.13
N TRP A 94 7.77 -0.31 -3.68
CA TRP A 94 7.18 -1.62 -3.85
C TRP A 94 6.76 -2.24 -2.52
N ASN A 95 7.60 -2.15 -1.48
CA ASN A 95 7.27 -2.67 -0.15
C ASN A 95 6.02 -2.00 0.44
N LEU A 96 5.83 -0.69 0.20
CA LEU A 96 4.61 0.01 0.59
C LEU A 96 3.38 -0.53 -0.14
N ILE A 97 3.48 -0.74 -1.46
CA ILE A 97 2.38 -1.28 -2.30
C ILE A 97 2.06 -2.72 -1.88
N GLN A 98 3.08 -3.59 -1.82
CA GLN A 98 2.96 -4.98 -1.42
C GLN A 98 2.38 -5.11 -0.01
N GLY A 99 2.88 -4.35 0.96
CA GLY A 99 2.36 -4.36 2.33
C GLY A 99 0.89 -3.92 2.41
N SER A 100 0.49 -2.96 1.59
CA SER A 100 -0.90 -2.49 1.51
C SER A 100 -1.84 -3.54 0.92
N ILE A 101 -1.39 -4.32 -0.07
CA ILE A 101 -2.20 -5.38 -0.68
C ILE A 101 -2.29 -6.61 0.23
N LEU A 102 -1.14 -7.13 0.68
CA LEU A 102 -1.07 -8.39 1.40
C LEU A 102 -1.60 -8.25 2.83
N GLU A 103 -1.10 -7.28 3.60
CA GLU A 103 -1.61 -7.06 4.96
C GLU A 103 -3.03 -6.43 4.93
N GLY A 104 -3.41 -5.80 3.82
CA GLY A 104 -4.78 -5.35 3.55
C GLY A 104 -5.76 -6.49 3.39
N ALA A 105 -5.36 -7.56 2.69
CA ALA A 105 -6.16 -8.78 2.59
C ALA A 105 -6.38 -9.42 3.97
N ASP A 106 -5.41 -9.38 4.88
CA ASP A 106 -5.55 -10.01 6.21
C ASP A 106 -6.04 -9.05 7.32
N VAL A 107 -6.40 -7.81 6.97
CA VAL A 107 -6.64 -6.74 7.96
C VAL A 107 -7.77 -7.07 8.94
N PHE A 108 -8.88 -7.61 8.46
CA PHE A 108 -10.02 -7.90 9.35
C PHE A 108 -9.82 -9.20 10.13
N MET A 109 -9.21 -10.23 9.51
CA MET A 109 -8.88 -11.48 10.19
C MET A 109 -7.90 -11.28 11.34
N SER A 110 -6.84 -10.50 11.12
CA SER A 110 -5.87 -10.16 12.16
C SER A 110 -6.44 -9.30 13.30
N ASN A 111 -7.58 -8.65 13.09
CA ASN A 111 -8.23 -7.77 14.05
C ASN A 111 -9.57 -8.34 14.59
N GLU A 112 -9.82 -9.65 14.44
CA GLU A 112 -11.05 -10.33 14.86
C GLU A 112 -11.49 -9.95 16.28
N GLY A 113 -10.59 -10.07 17.24
CA GLY A 113 -10.89 -9.81 18.65
C GLY A 113 -11.40 -8.39 18.88
N LEU A 114 -10.81 -7.39 18.22
CA LEU A 114 -11.25 -6.00 18.32
C LEU A 114 -12.61 -5.79 17.63
N ILE A 115 -12.80 -6.38 16.45
CA ILE A 115 -14.05 -6.25 15.68
C ILE A 115 -15.24 -6.85 16.44
N LYS A 116 -15.02 -7.98 17.15
CA LYS A 116 -16.08 -8.65 17.92
C LYS A 116 -16.36 -7.98 19.27
N GLN A 117 -15.38 -7.28 19.86
CA GLN A 117 -15.50 -6.71 21.21
C GLN A 117 -15.84 -5.21 21.22
N LEU A 118 -15.41 -4.46 20.20
CA LEU A 118 -15.58 -3.01 20.14
C LEU A 118 -16.47 -2.64 18.95
N PRO A 119 -17.55 -1.86 19.17
CA PRO A 119 -18.39 -1.38 18.07
C PRO A 119 -17.71 -0.21 17.34
N THR A 120 -16.63 -0.50 16.61
CA THR A 120 -15.90 0.49 15.80
C THR A 120 -16.21 0.36 14.30
N PRO A 121 -16.20 1.47 13.54
CA PRO A 121 -16.29 1.40 12.08
C PRO A 121 -15.19 0.51 11.49
N LEU A 122 -15.50 -0.29 10.47
CA LEU A 122 -14.53 -1.22 9.88
C LEU A 122 -13.32 -0.47 9.28
N SER A 123 -13.59 0.70 8.72
CA SER A 123 -12.56 1.57 8.14
C SER A 123 -11.47 1.98 9.14
N VAL A 124 -11.72 1.98 10.46
CA VAL A 124 -10.69 2.26 11.49
C VAL A 124 -9.53 1.28 11.37
N HIS A 125 -9.81 -0.01 11.18
CA HIS A 125 -8.76 -1.04 11.04
C HIS A 125 -7.96 -0.87 9.75
N VAL A 126 -8.61 -0.39 8.69
CA VAL A 126 -7.95 -0.07 7.42
C VAL A 126 -7.08 1.18 7.56
N TYR A 127 -7.57 2.25 8.19
CA TYR A 127 -6.77 3.45 8.43
C TYR A 127 -5.56 3.16 9.33
N ARG A 128 -5.74 2.33 10.36
CA ARG A 128 -4.67 1.80 11.21
C ARG A 128 -3.58 1.11 10.38
N LEU A 129 -3.98 0.22 9.47
CA LEU A 129 -3.07 -0.48 8.57
C LEU A 129 -2.32 0.49 7.66
N VAL A 130 -3.04 1.38 6.95
CA VAL A 130 -2.41 2.31 6.00
C VAL A 130 -1.44 3.23 6.73
N TRP A 131 -1.81 3.75 7.91
CA TRP A 131 -0.91 4.54 8.74
C TRP A 131 0.36 3.78 9.11
N ARG A 132 0.23 2.52 9.53
CA ARG A 132 1.38 1.66 9.81
C ARG A 132 2.27 1.49 8.57
N GLN A 133 1.70 1.26 7.38
CA GLN A 133 2.47 1.17 6.15
C GLN A 133 3.20 2.47 5.81
N MET A 134 2.58 3.63 6.06
CA MET A 134 3.23 4.94 5.89
C MET A 134 4.40 5.13 6.87
N ILE A 135 4.29 4.66 8.11
CA ILE A 135 5.42 4.69 9.06
C ILE A 135 6.54 3.77 8.58
N LEU A 136 6.24 2.56 8.06
CA LEU A 136 7.25 1.66 7.52
C LEU A 136 7.97 2.27 6.31
N PHE A 137 7.22 2.91 5.40
CA PHE A 137 7.78 3.69 4.30
C PHE A 137 8.71 4.80 4.81
N ALA A 138 8.27 5.57 5.82
CA ALA A 138 9.08 6.64 6.41
C ALA A 138 10.37 6.14 7.08
N HIS A 139 10.39 4.91 7.62
CA HIS A 139 11.62 4.30 8.13
C HIS A 139 12.56 3.86 6.99
N ASN A 140 11.99 3.42 5.87
CA ASN A 140 12.74 2.90 4.73
C ASN A 140 13.26 4.00 3.80
N ILE A 141 12.59 5.15 3.70
CA ILE A 141 13.05 6.26 2.85
C ILE A 141 14.42 6.81 3.30
N VAL A 142 14.80 6.60 4.56
CA VAL A 142 16.13 6.95 5.09
C VAL A 142 17.26 6.23 4.33
N ILE A 143 17.01 5.04 3.80
CA ILE A 143 17.97 4.30 2.96
C ILE A 143 18.28 5.11 1.69
N TYR A 144 17.23 5.58 1.02
CA TYR A 144 17.38 6.41 -0.17
C TYR A 144 18.10 7.73 0.16
N ILE A 145 17.78 8.37 1.29
CA ILE A 145 18.50 9.59 1.74
C ILE A 145 19.99 9.32 1.91
N GLY A 146 20.36 8.20 2.55
CA GLY A 146 21.77 7.80 2.70
C GLY A 146 22.47 7.57 1.36
N ILE A 147 21.79 6.89 0.41
CA ILE A 147 22.31 6.66 -0.94
C ILE A 147 22.45 7.99 -1.70
N PHE A 148 21.47 8.89 -1.59
CA PHE A 148 21.47 10.20 -2.25
C PHE A 148 22.64 11.08 -1.80
N ILE A 149 23.07 11.00 -0.53
CA ILE A 149 24.24 11.74 -0.04
C ILE A 149 25.53 11.26 -0.73
N VAL A 150 25.64 9.96 -1.02
CA VAL A 150 26.80 9.35 -1.68
C VAL A 150 26.74 9.52 -3.20
N PHE A 151 25.54 9.38 -3.78
CA PHE A 151 25.25 9.44 -5.21
C PHE A 151 24.16 10.49 -5.48
N PRO A 152 24.53 11.79 -5.50
CA PRO A 152 23.57 12.87 -5.63
C PRO A 152 22.84 12.81 -6.98
N GLN A 153 21.53 13.00 -6.93
CA GLN A 153 20.66 13.11 -8.11
C GLN A 153 20.33 14.58 -8.37
N ASN A 154 20.10 14.95 -9.63
CA ASN A 154 19.72 16.30 -10.02
C ASN A 154 18.25 16.58 -9.68
N LEU A 155 17.97 16.77 -8.39
CA LEU A 155 16.61 17.08 -7.92
C LEU A 155 16.21 18.47 -8.41
N SER A 156 15.08 18.52 -9.11
CA SER A 156 14.40 19.77 -9.43
C SER A 156 13.17 19.97 -8.54
N TRP A 157 12.46 21.08 -8.70
CA TRP A 157 11.16 21.31 -8.04
C TRP A 157 10.13 20.21 -8.34
N THR A 158 10.34 19.40 -9.39
CA THR A 158 9.49 18.22 -9.69
C THR A 158 9.51 17.20 -8.56
N ALA A 159 10.58 17.10 -7.76
CA ALA A 159 10.67 16.17 -6.63
C ALA A 159 9.53 16.35 -5.60
N LEU A 160 8.98 17.57 -5.49
CA LEU A 160 7.82 17.82 -4.64
C LEU A 160 6.56 17.06 -5.07
N ALA A 161 6.47 16.63 -6.34
CA ALA A 161 5.38 15.80 -6.84
C ALA A 161 5.33 14.42 -6.18
N ALA A 162 6.43 13.96 -5.55
CA ALA A 162 6.43 12.74 -4.76
C ALA A 162 5.46 12.81 -3.56
N ILE A 163 5.23 14.00 -3.00
CA ILE A 163 4.32 14.18 -1.85
C ILE A 163 2.86 13.87 -2.23
N PRO A 164 2.25 14.52 -3.25
CA PRO A 164 0.90 14.16 -3.69
C PRO A 164 0.83 12.72 -4.24
N ALA A 165 1.90 12.20 -4.84
CA ALA A 165 1.96 10.81 -5.30
C ALA A 165 1.87 9.81 -4.12
N LEU A 166 2.58 10.06 -3.02
CA LEU A 166 2.48 9.26 -1.79
C LEU A 166 1.09 9.36 -1.17
N GLY A 167 0.49 10.55 -1.16
CA GLY A 167 -0.90 10.72 -0.74
C GLY A 167 -1.86 9.88 -1.58
N LEU A 168 -1.64 9.81 -2.89
CA LEU A 168 -2.44 9.01 -3.80
C LEU A 168 -2.24 7.50 -3.56
N ILE A 169 -1.00 7.03 -3.31
CA ILE A 169 -0.74 5.65 -2.89
C ILE A 169 -1.48 5.32 -1.59
N ALA A 170 -1.43 6.20 -0.59
CA ALA A 170 -2.14 5.99 0.68
C ALA A 170 -3.65 5.91 0.50
N ILE A 171 -4.24 6.78 -0.34
CA ILE A 171 -5.66 6.74 -0.72
C ILE A 171 -6.00 5.40 -1.42
N ASN A 172 -5.10 4.89 -2.26
CA ASN A 172 -5.30 3.61 -2.94
C ASN A 172 -5.17 2.42 -1.98
N ALA A 173 -4.22 2.47 -1.05
CA ALA A 173 -4.04 1.46 -0.02
C ALA A 173 -5.31 1.27 0.82
N VAL A 174 -6.07 2.34 1.08
CA VAL A 174 -7.36 2.26 1.80
C VAL A 174 -8.38 1.43 1.03
N TRP A 175 -8.65 1.75 -0.24
CA TRP A 175 -9.70 1.03 -0.98
C TRP A 175 -9.28 -0.42 -1.28
N ILE A 176 -7.99 -0.67 -1.56
CA ILE A 176 -7.43 -2.01 -1.78
C ILE A 176 -7.66 -2.86 -0.52
N SER A 177 -7.30 -2.34 0.65
CA SER A 177 -7.46 -3.03 1.93
C SER A 177 -8.94 -3.29 2.27
N LEU A 178 -9.84 -2.34 1.94
CA LEU A 178 -11.28 -2.54 2.12
C LEU A 178 -11.80 -3.66 1.21
N VAL A 179 -11.46 -3.64 -0.08
CA VAL A 179 -11.96 -4.62 -1.04
C VAL A 179 -11.42 -6.00 -0.71
N PHE A 180 -10.10 -6.16 -0.68
CA PHE A 180 -9.49 -7.47 -0.48
C PHE A 180 -9.66 -7.97 0.95
N GLY A 181 -9.61 -7.09 1.95
CA GLY A 181 -9.91 -7.45 3.33
C GLY A 181 -11.33 -7.99 3.50
N ILE A 182 -12.34 -7.34 2.92
CA ILE A 182 -13.71 -7.85 3.02
C ILE A 182 -13.85 -9.19 2.27
N LEU A 183 -13.28 -9.28 1.06
CA LEU A 183 -13.34 -10.50 0.26
C LEU A 183 -12.64 -11.68 0.92
N SER A 184 -11.49 -11.47 1.56
CA SER A 184 -10.72 -12.54 2.23
C SER A 184 -11.44 -13.10 3.45
N THR A 185 -12.19 -12.26 4.20
CA THR A 185 -13.01 -12.76 5.32
C THR A 185 -14.08 -13.72 4.83
N ARG A 186 -14.60 -13.50 3.62
CA ARG A 186 -15.56 -14.41 2.99
C ARG A 186 -14.88 -15.63 2.36
N TYR A 187 -13.75 -15.42 1.69
CA TYR A 187 -13.02 -16.39 0.90
C TYR A 187 -11.55 -16.42 1.32
N ARG A 188 -11.18 -17.39 2.17
CA ARG A 188 -9.84 -17.48 2.76
C ARG A 188 -8.72 -17.67 1.72
N ASP A 189 -9.04 -18.18 0.54
CA ASP A 189 -8.09 -18.39 -0.56
C ASP A 189 -7.63 -17.08 -1.24
N ILE A 190 -8.30 -15.95 -0.99
CA ILE A 190 -7.93 -14.66 -1.58
C ILE A 190 -6.56 -14.20 -1.09
N SER A 191 -6.23 -14.35 0.21
CA SER A 191 -4.93 -13.89 0.73
C SER A 191 -3.74 -14.65 0.12
N PRO A 192 -3.72 -16.01 0.07
CA PRO A 192 -2.67 -16.74 -0.64
C PRO A 192 -2.60 -16.42 -2.14
N LEU A 193 -3.75 -16.27 -2.81
CA LEU A 193 -3.81 -15.91 -4.22
C LEU A 193 -3.18 -14.54 -4.49
N LEU A 194 -3.47 -13.54 -3.65
CA LEU A 194 -2.84 -12.23 -3.73
C LEU A 194 -1.34 -12.30 -3.46
N GLY A 195 -0.89 -13.16 -2.55
CA GLY A 195 0.54 -13.44 -2.32
C GLY A 195 1.25 -13.84 -3.61
N SER A 196 0.72 -14.84 -4.30
CA SER A 196 1.26 -15.31 -5.59
C SER A 196 1.19 -14.25 -6.68
N LEU A 197 0.07 -13.51 -6.78
CA LEU A 197 -0.09 -12.45 -7.77
C LEU A 197 0.88 -11.29 -7.55
N VAL A 198 1.02 -10.81 -6.30
CA VAL A 198 1.95 -9.73 -5.97
C VAL A 198 3.39 -10.17 -6.26
N GLN A 199 3.76 -11.41 -5.95
CA GLN A 199 5.08 -11.94 -6.30
C GLN A 199 5.33 -11.96 -7.81
N LEU A 200 4.35 -12.36 -8.62
CA LEU A 200 4.46 -12.32 -10.07
C LEU A 200 4.56 -10.87 -10.59
N LEU A 201 3.75 -9.96 -10.04
CA LEU A 201 3.77 -8.54 -10.40
C LEU A 201 5.09 -7.85 -10.03
N PHE A 202 5.78 -8.30 -8.97
CA PHE A 202 7.12 -7.81 -8.63
C PHE A 202 8.08 -7.99 -9.81
N PHE A 203 8.13 -9.19 -10.41
CA PHE A 203 9.03 -9.47 -11.53
C PHE A 203 8.62 -8.76 -12.82
N MET A 204 7.31 -8.57 -13.03
CA MET A 204 6.80 -7.85 -14.20
C MET A 204 6.97 -6.33 -14.10
N THR A 205 7.18 -5.79 -12.89
CA THR A 205 7.40 -4.36 -12.68
C THR A 205 8.89 -4.05 -12.76
N PRO A 206 9.32 -2.97 -13.43
CA PRO A 206 10.73 -2.57 -13.49
C PRO A 206 11.17 -1.97 -12.15
N ILE A 207 11.38 -2.84 -11.16
CA ILE A 207 11.84 -2.48 -9.80
C ILE A 207 13.36 -2.65 -9.73
N ILE A 208 13.85 -3.79 -10.22
CA ILE A 208 15.25 -4.21 -10.20
C ILE A 208 15.90 -4.22 -11.58
N TRP A 209 15.16 -3.81 -12.61
CA TRP A 209 15.61 -3.81 -13.99
C TRP A 209 15.10 -2.53 -14.69
N THR A 210 15.81 -2.11 -15.73
CA THR A 210 15.54 -0.91 -16.53
C THR A 210 15.47 -1.26 -18.01
N GLU A 211 14.97 -0.35 -18.85
CA GLU A 211 15.05 -0.52 -20.31
C GLU A 211 16.51 -0.70 -20.78
N LYS A 212 17.44 0.07 -20.20
CA LYS A 212 18.89 -0.06 -20.44
C LYS A 212 19.40 -1.47 -20.13
N SER A 213 18.91 -2.10 -19.05
CA SER A 213 19.29 -3.48 -18.71
C SER A 213 18.77 -4.51 -19.72
N LEU A 214 17.71 -4.20 -20.47
CA LEU A 214 17.10 -5.09 -21.47
C LEU A 214 17.62 -4.86 -22.89
N ALA A 215 18.18 -3.68 -23.20
CA ALA A 215 18.67 -3.32 -24.54
C ALA A 215 19.71 -4.32 -25.09
N GLY A 216 20.53 -4.93 -24.23
CA GLY A 216 21.50 -5.96 -24.63
C GLY A 216 20.90 -7.34 -24.99
N THR A 217 19.59 -7.56 -24.79
CA THR A 217 18.94 -8.87 -24.99
C THR A 217 18.07 -8.97 -26.25
N GLY A 218 18.01 -7.92 -27.08
CA GLY A 218 17.20 -7.90 -28.30
C GLY A 218 15.68 -7.85 -28.06
N ASN A 219 15.25 -7.44 -26.87
CA ASN A 219 13.84 -7.47 -26.41
C ASN A 219 13.32 -6.07 -26.03
N GLU A 220 13.68 -5.03 -26.77
CA GLU A 220 13.29 -3.63 -26.48
C GLU A 220 11.77 -3.45 -26.39
N ASP A 221 10.98 -4.17 -27.20
CA ASP A 221 9.51 -4.13 -27.15
C ASP A 221 8.90 -4.69 -25.85
N ARG A 222 9.66 -5.49 -25.07
CA ARG A 222 9.15 -6.05 -23.81
C ARG A 222 9.10 -5.03 -22.68
N ALA A 223 9.86 -3.93 -22.78
CA ALA A 223 9.74 -2.82 -21.84
C ALA A 223 8.32 -2.21 -21.89
N ARG A 224 7.72 -2.11 -23.08
CA ARG A 224 6.34 -1.63 -23.25
C ARG A 224 5.29 -2.55 -22.63
N ILE A 225 5.59 -3.84 -22.49
CA ILE A 225 4.70 -4.79 -21.79
C ILE A 225 4.62 -4.45 -20.30
N ALA A 226 5.67 -3.89 -19.71
CA ALA A 226 5.62 -3.46 -18.31
C ALA A 226 4.70 -2.25 -18.09
N GLU A 227 4.45 -1.43 -19.12
CA GLU A 227 3.48 -0.33 -19.05
C GLU A 227 2.03 -0.84 -18.94
N ILE A 228 1.77 -2.11 -19.28
CA ILE A 228 0.45 -2.73 -19.08
C ILE A 228 0.17 -2.95 -17.59
N ASN A 229 1.20 -3.07 -16.76
CA ASN A 229 1.05 -3.33 -15.34
C ASN A 229 0.63 -2.04 -14.59
N PRO A 230 -0.56 -2.00 -13.97
CA PRO A 230 -1.03 -0.82 -13.25
C PRO A 230 -0.08 -0.36 -12.14
N LEU A 231 0.60 -1.31 -11.47
CA LEU A 231 1.51 -1.01 -10.35
C LEU A 231 2.77 -0.29 -10.79
N TYR A 232 3.16 -0.41 -12.06
CA TYR A 232 4.27 0.35 -12.61
C TYR A 232 3.99 1.85 -12.54
N HIS A 233 2.79 2.31 -12.89
CA HIS A 233 2.47 3.73 -12.84
C HIS A 233 2.46 4.29 -11.41
N PHE A 234 2.05 3.50 -10.42
CA PHE A 234 2.14 3.89 -8.99
C PHE A 234 3.58 4.05 -8.53
N LEU A 235 4.46 3.14 -8.98
CA LEU A 235 5.88 3.21 -8.66
C LEU A 235 6.53 4.44 -9.34
N ASP A 236 6.20 4.68 -10.61
CA ASP A 236 6.81 5.72 -11.41
C ASP A 236 6.51 7.14 -10.89
N ILE A 237 5.25 7.44 -10.54
CA ILE A 237 4.84 8.77 -10.05
C ILE A 237 5.56 9.23 -8.76
N VAL A 238 6.14 8.30 -8.00
CA VAL A 238 6.98 8.61 -6.84
C VAL A 238 8.46 8.54 -7.19
N ARG A 239 8.89 7.52 -7.95
CA ARG A 239 10.31 7.28 -8.21
C ARG A 239 10.92 8.34 -9.11
N THR A 240 10.31 8.62 -10.26
CA THR A 240 10.92 9.43 -11.31
C THR A 240 11.21 10.87 -10.85
N PRO A 241 10.32 11.56 -10.11
CA PRO A 241 10.63 12.88 -9.57
C PRO A 241 11.77 12.86 -8.54
N LEU A 242 11.91 11.78 -7.76
CA LEU A 242 12.99 11.61 -6.79
C LEU A 242 14.32 11.19 -7.45
N LEU A 243 14.31 10.74 -8.69
CA LEU A 243 15.54 10.54 -9.47
C LEU A 243 15.95 11.79 -10.27
N GLY A 244 15.16 12.88 -10.20
CA GLY A 244 15.39 14.08 -11.01
C GLY A 244 14.95 13.94 -12.47
N GLY A 245 14.17 12.90 -12.80
CA GLY A 245 13.62 12.70 -14.13
C GLY A 245 12.34 13.51 -14.37
N ASP A 246 12.01 13.69 -15.65
CA ASP A 246 10.77 14.34 -16.07
C ASP A 246 9.59 13.38 -15.98
N GLN A 247 8.57 13.79 -15.24
CA GLN A 247 7.39 12.97 -15.01
C GLN A 247 6.42 13.03 -16.18
N GLN A 248 6.07 11.88 -16.74
CA GLN A 248 5.05 11.83 -17.78
C GLN A 248 3.65 11.91 -17.18
N VAL A 249 2.82 12.81 -17.72
CA VAL A 249 1.48 13.11 -17.19
C VAL A 249 0.54 11.90 -17.26
N TYR A 250 0.75 11.00 -18.22
CA TYR A 250 -0.14 9.85 -18.41
C TYR A 250 -0.10 8.88 -17.21
N HIS A 251 1.03 8.72 -16.51
CA HIS A 251 1.09 7.88 -15.30
C HIS A 251 0.13 8.40 -14.23
N TRP A 252 0.05 9.72 -14.04
CA TRP A 252 -0.90 10.34 -13.12
C TRP A 252 -2.34 10.09 -13.52
N VAL A 253 -2.65 10.23 -14.81
CA VAL A 253 -4.00 9.99 -15.34
C VAL A 253 -4.43 8.54 -15.08
N ILE A 254 -3.56 7.56 -15.38
CA ILE A 254 -3.85 6.14 -15.16
C ILE A 254 -4.07 5.86 -13.67
N VAL A 255 -3.20 6.37 -12.80
CA VAL A 255 -3.35 6.18 -11.35
C VAL A 255 -4.63 6.82 -10.84
N LEU A 256 -5.01 8.01 -11.33
CA LEU A 256 -6.27 8.66 -10.97
C LEU A 256 -7.49 7.85 -11.43
N ILE A 257 -7.47 7.31 -12.65
CA ILE A 257 -8.53 6.42 -13.16
C ILE A 257 -8.67 5.19 -12.26
N ILE A 258 -7.56 4.52 -11.94
CA ILE A 258 -7.55 3.36 -11.02
C ILE A 258 -8.10 3.77 -9.65
N THR A 259 -7.74 4.94 -9.15
CA THR A 259 -8.22 5.47 -7.88
C THR A 259 -9.75 5.61 -7.90
N VAL A 260 -10.31 6.24 -8.93
CA VAL A 260 -11.76 6.45 -9.05
C VAL A 260 -12.49 5.11 -9.17
N LEU A 261 -12.02 4.21 -10.02
CA LEU A 261 -12.63 2.89 -10.21
C LEU A 261 -12.53 2.03 -8.94
N GLY A 262 -11.37 2.04 -8.28
CA GLY A 262 -11.10 1.31 -7.05
C GLY A 262 -11.98 1.78 -5.89
N TRP A 263 -12.17 3.08 -5.73
CA TRP A 263 -13.11 3.62 -4.74
C TRP A 263 -14.57 3.27 -5.07
N GLY A 264 -14.96 3.28 -6.34
CA GLY A 264 -16.26 2.78 -6.78
C GLY A 264 -16.49 1.33 -6.33
N LEU A 265 -15.49 0.46 -6.56
CA LEU A 265 -15.52 -0.93 -6.13
C LEU A 265 -15.56 -1.07 -4.59
N ALA A 266 -14.75 -0.29 -3.87
CA ALA A 266 -14.75 -0.32 -2.40
C ALA A 266 -16.10 0.10 -1.81
N LEU A 267 -16.73 1.15 -2.34
CA LEU A 267 -18.06 1.58 -1.91
C LEU A 267 -19.13 0.52 -2.20
N LEU A 268 -19.04 -0.18 -3.34
CA LEU A 268 -19.92 -1.29 -3.67
C LEU A 268 -19.73 -2.47 -2.70
N THR A 269 -18.49 -2.85 -2.44
CA THR A 269 -18.14 -3.93 -1.50
C THR A 269 -18.61 -3.59 -0.08
N MET A 270 -18.36 -2.37 0.38
CA MET A 270 -18.83 -1.87 1.69
C MET A 270 -20.35 -1.87 1.77
N ARG A 271 -21.05 -1.37 0.75
CA ARG A 271 -22.52 -1.36 0.70
C ARG A 271 -23.10 -2.77 0.84
N ASN A 272 -22.50 -3.77 0.21
CA ASN A 272 -23.08 -5.10 0.11
C ASN A 272 -22.68 -6.03 1.27
N TYR A 273 -21.47 -5.87 1.81
CA TYR A 273 -20.84 -6.88 2.65
C TYR A 273 -20.34 -6.39 4.02
N ARG A 274 -20.25 -5.07 4.27
CA ARG A 274 -19.77 -4.51 5.56
C ARG A 274 -20.42 -5.15 6.78
N SER A 275 -21.75 -5.29 6.79
CA SER A 275 -22.48 -5.83 7.94
C SER A 275 -22.23 -7.32 8.19
N ARG A 276 -21.60 -8.03 7.25
CA ARG A 276 -21.32 -9.46 7.34
C ARG A 276 -19.92 -9.76 7.85
N VAL A 277 -19.02 -8.78 7.81
CA VAL A 277 -17.61 -8.97 8.18
C VAL A 277 -17.47 -9.51 9.60
N ALA A 278 -18.17 -8.94 10.59
CA ALA A 278 -18.11 -9.41 11.97
C ALA A 278 -18.55 -10.88 12.17
N TYR A 279 -19.33 -11.44 11.25
CA TYR A 279 -19.76 -12.85 11.27
C TYR A 279 -18.82 -13.77 10.50
N TRP A 280 -18.06 -13.24 9.54
CA TRP A 280 -17.16 -14.00 8.68
C TRP A 280 -15.75 -14.12 9.22
N VAL A 281 -15.34 -13.12 10.01
CA VAL A 281 -14.09 -13.15 10.75
C VAL A 281 -14.19 -14.19 11.87
#